data_AF-A0AAQ3A1M2-F1
#
_entry.id   AF-A0AAQ3A1M2-F1
#
_cell.length_a   1.000
_cell.length_b   1.000
_cell.length_c   1.000
_cell.angle_alpha   90.00
_cell.angle_beta   90.00
_cell.angle_gamma   90.00
#
_symmetry.space_group_name_H-M   'P 1'
#
loop_
_entity.id
_entity.type
_entity.pdbx_description
1 polymer ?
#
loop_
_entity_poly.entity_id
_entity_poly.type
_entity_poly.pdbx_seq_one_letter_code
_entity_poly.pdbx_strand_id
1 'polypeptide(L)'
;MILALNCYQHCLEHSSFYNANYFEAYTEKIIDKGIKLYERNVCHYLKGFALYQKGQCKEGCKQMQEAIHIFDVLGLPEQVAYYQEHYEKFVKS
;
A
#
# COMPACT_ATOMS: atom_id res chain seq x y z
N MET A 1 9.06 11.69 -2.34
CA MET A 1 7.97 11.07 -1.56
C MET A 1 7.39 9.88 -2.31
N ILE A 2 6.84 10.06 -3.51
CA ILE A 2 6.34 8.95 -4.36
C ILE A 2 7.40 7.86 -4.56
N LEU A 3 8.67 8.25 -4.78
CA LEU A 3 9.78 7.29 -4.88
C LEU A 3 9.90 6.35 -3.66
N ALA A 4 9.71 6.86 -2.44
CA ALA A 4 9.84 6.05 -1.23
C ALA A 4 8.69 5.03 -1.10
N LEU A 5 7.47 5.41 -1.51
CA LEU A 5 6.33 4.51 -1.58
C LEU A 5 6.53 3.44 -2.66
N ASN A 6 7.06 3.82 -3.83
CA ASN A 6 7.39 2.87 -4.90
C ASN A 6 8.48 1.88 -4.45
N CYS A 7 9.51 2.35 -3.74
CA CYS A 7 10.54 1.48 -3.16
C CYS A 7 9.96 0.56 -2.08
N TYR A 8 9.04 1.06 -1.25
CA TYR A 8 8.35 0.24 -0.25
C TYR A 8 7.55 -0.89 -0.91
N GLN A 9 6.72 -0.56 -1.91
CA GLN A 9 5.95 -1.54 -2.67
C GLN A 9 6.86 -2.57 -3.32
N HIS A 10 7.91 -2.13 -4.02
CA HIS A 10 8.85 -3.02 -4.68
C HIS A 10 9.54 -3.98 -3.71
N CYS A 11 9.90 -3.53 -2.50
CA CYS A 11 10.46 -4.39 -1.47
C CYS A 11 9.46 -5.46 -1.01
N LEU A 12 8.18 -5.10 -0.85
CA LEU A 12 7.13 -6.04 -0.47
C LEU A 12 6.89 -7.08 -1.58
N GLU A 13 6.79 -6.64 -2.84
CA GLU A 13 6.64 -7.54 -4.01
C GLU A 13 7.74 -8.61 -4.07
N HIS A 14 8.96 -8.29 -3.61
CA HIS A 14 10.11 -9.21 -3.57
C HIS A 14 10.35 -9.85 -2.19
N SER A 15 9.42 -9.72 -1.24
CA SER A 15 9.54 -10.24 0.13
C SER A 15 10.81 -9.78 0.87
N SER A 16 11.34 -8.59 0.54
CA SER A 16 12.51 -7.99 1.16
C SER A 16 12.13 -7.21 2.42
N PHE A 17 11.73 -7.92 3.48
CA PHE A 17 11.10 -7.33 4.67
C PHE A 17 12.00 -6.35 5.44
N TYR A 18 13.31 -6.58 5.48
CA TYR A 18 14.26 -5.65 6.12
C TYR A 18 14.23 -4.26 5.45
N ASN A 19 14.30 -4.24 4.12
CA ASN A 19 14.24 -3.01 3.34
C ASN A 19 12.82 -2.40 3.36
N ALA A 20 11.79 -3.24 3.33
CA ALA A 20 10.41 -2.79 3.42
C ALA A 20 10.15 -2.02 4.73
N ASN A 21 10.60 -2.54 5.88
CA ASN A 21 10.46 -1.88 7.17
C ASN A 21 11.20 -0.52 7.21
N TYR A 22 12.37 -0.42 6.56
CA TYR A 22 13.10 0.84 6.46
C TYR A 22 12.28 1.90 5.70
N PHE A 23 11.73 1.53 4.54
CA PHE A 23 10.94 2.45 3.73
C PHE A 23 9.58 2.79 4.37
N GLU A 24 8.96 1.84 5.07
CA GLU A 24 7.74 2.10 5.88
C GLU A 24 8.00 3.24 6.88
N ALA A 25 8.99 3.07 7.77
CA ALA A 25 9.33 4.07 8.78
C ALA A 25 9.77 5.42 8.17
N TYR A 26 10.42 5.39 7.01
CA TYR A 26 10.80 6.59 6.28
C TYR A 26 9.57 7.32 5.70
N THR A 27 8.63 6.59 5.09
CA THR A 27 7.40 7.17 4.53
C THR A 27 6.51 7.80 5.59
N GLU A 28 6.34 7.14 6.74
CA GLU A 28 5.55 7.66 7.87
C GLU A 28 6.07 9.02 8.36
N LYS A 29 7.39 9.14 8.55
CA LYS A 29 8.04 10.39 9.01
C LYS A 29 7.83 11.59 8.09
N ILE A 30 7.57 11.35 6.79
CA ILE A 30 7.42 12.40 5.79
C ILE A 30 5.94 12.71 5.56
N ILE A 31 5.08 11.69 5.64
CA ILE A 31 3.61 11.82 5.50
C ILE A 31 3.00 12.61 6.68
N ASP A 32 3.64 12.61 7.83
CA ASP A 32 3.16 13.33 9.03
C ASP A 32 3.29 14.86 8.92
N LYS A 33 4.06 15.37 7.94
CA LYS A 33 4.35 16.80 7.79
C LYS A 33 3.37 17.58 6.89
N GLY A 34 2.31 16.95 6.37
CA GLY A 34 1.28 17.63 5.57
C GLY A 34 0.03 16.79 5.28
N ILE A 35 -1.05 17.44 4.85
CA ILE A 35 -2.29 16.76 4.42
C ILE A 35 -2.05 16.20 3.01
N LYS A 36 -1.69 14.91 2.95
CA LYS A 36 -1.34 14.20 1.72
C LYS A 36 -2.20 12.96 1.58
N LEU A 37 -3.47 13.19 1.22
CA LEU A 37 -4.51 12.16 1.21
C LEU A 37 -4.15 10.99 0.28
N TYR A 38 -3.62 11.31 -0.91
CA TYR A 38 -3.18 10.29 -1.87
C TYR A 38 -2.06 9.41 -1.31
N GLU A 39 -0.96 10.00 -0.84
CA GLU A 39 0.18 9.24 -0.31
C GLU A 39 -0.18 8.47 0.96
N ARG A 40 -1.08 8.99 1.79
CA ARG A 40 -1.64 8.27 2.95
C ARG A 40 -2.42 7.04 2.51
N ASN A 41 -3.23 7.17 1.47
CA ASN A 41 -4.01 6.06 0.96
C ASN A 41 -3.13 4.95 0.34
N VAL A 42 -2.09 5.34 -0.41
CA VAL A 42 -1.08 4.39 -0.91
C VAL A 42 -0.37 3.69 0.25
N CYS A 43 0.04 4.43 1.29
CA CYS A 43 0.68 3.84 2.46
C CYS A 43 -0.25 2.86 3.20
N HIS A 44 -1.53 3.19 3.33
CA HIS A 44 -2.56 2.30 3.91
C HIS A 44 -2.69 0.99 3.15
N TYR A 45 -2.73 1.05 1.81
CA TYR A 45 -2.73 -0.14 0.96
C TYR A 45 -1.50 -1.02 1.22
N LEU A 46 -0.30 -0.42 1.21
CA LEU A 46 0.96 -1.17 1.36
C LEU A 46 1.10 -1.79 2.74
N LYS A 47 0.59 -1.14 3.79
CA LYS A 47 0.49 -1.74 5.13
C LYS A 47 -0.43 -2.95 5.14
N GLY A 48 -1.58 -2.85 4.48
CA GLY A 48 -2.49 -3.99 4.28
C GLY A 48 -1.79 -5.16 3.59
N PHE A 49 -1.01 -4.87 2.54
CA PHE A 49 -0.23 -5.90 1.84
C PHE A 49 0.84 -6.54 2.73
N ALA A 50 1.59 -5.73 3.50
CA ALA A 50 2.57 -6.24 4.45
C ALA A 50 1.94 -7.12 5.54
N LEU A 51 0.77 -6.75 6.07
CA LEU A 51 0.01 -7.56 7.04
C LEU A 51 -0.42 -8.90 6.43
N TYR A 52 -0.89 -8.88 5.19
CA TYR A 52 -1.24 -10.09 4.44
C TYR A 52 -0.02 -11.02 4.31
N GLN A 53 1.13 -10.49 3.89
CA GLN A 53 2.38 -11.27 3.77
C GLN A 53 2.89 -11.82 5.12
N LYS A 54 2.58 -11.15 6.23
CA LYS A 54 2.88 -11.61 7.61
C LYS A 54 1.86 -12.64 8.14
N GLY A 55 0.89 -13.07 7.34
CA GLY A 55 -0.13 -14.06 7.69
C GLY A 55 -1.38 -13.49 8.35
N GLN A 56 -1.48 -12.17 8.52
CA GLN A 56 -2.67 -11.49 9.06
C GLN A 56 -3.68 -11.20 7.94
N CYS A 57 -4.08 -12.24 7.20
CA CYS A 57 -4.75 -12.11 5.91
C CYS A 57 -6.06 -11.32 5.97
N LYS A 58 -6.92 -11.55 6.97
CA LYS A 58 -8.21 -10.84 7.07
C LYS A 58 -8.04 -9.33 7.20
N GLU A 59 -7.14 -8.90 8.09
CA GLU A 59 -6.88 -7.49 8.34
C GLU A 59 -6.15 -6.85 7.15
N GLY A 60 -5.14 -7.54 6.61
CA GLY A 60 -4.42 -7.06 5.44
C GLY A 60 -5.30 -6.88 4.21
N CYS A 61 -6.15 -7.87 3.91
CA CYS A 61 -7.11 -7.80 2.80
C CYS A 61 -8.12 -6.67 2.99
N LYS A 62 -8.62 -6.48 4.22
CA LYS A 62 -9.53 -5.39 4.52
C LYS A 62 -8.89 -4.02 4.25
N GLN A 63 -7.67 -3.78 4.73
CA GLN A 63 -6.97 -2.52 4.50
C GLN A 63 -6.69 -2.25 3.02
N MET A 64 -6.28 -3.28 2.27
CA MET A 64 -6.07 -3.15 0.82
C MET A 64 -7.37 -2.78 0.08
N GLN A 65 -8.49 -3.43 0.41
CA GLN A 65 -9.80 -3.16 -0.21
C GLN A 65 -10.34 -1.77 0.16
N GLU A 66 -10.16 -1.34 1.42
CA GLU A 66 -10.50 0.03 1.84
C GLU A 66 -9.73 1.08 1.05
N ALA A 67 -8.42 0.89 0.84
CA ALA A 67 -7.62 1.83 0.07
C ALA A 67 -8.05 1.91 -1.40
N ILE A 68 -8.39 0.77 -2.02
CA ILE A 68 -8.95 0.74 -3.38
C ILE A 68 -10.27 1.54 -3.42
N HIS A 69 -11.15 1.33 -2.45
CA HIS A 69 -12.42 2.08 -2.36
C HIS A 69 -12.20 3.58 -2.17
N ILE A 70 -11.20 4.00 -1.40
CA ILE A 70 -10.86 5.42 -1.26
C ILE A 70 -10.42 6.03 -2.60
N PHE A 71 -9.66 5.30 -3.43
CA PHE A 71 -9.34 5.79 -4.77
C PHE A 71 -10.57 5.94 -5.67
N ASP A 72 -11.54 5.04 -5.55
CA ASP A 72 -12.82 5.12 -6.26
C ASP A 72 -13.64 6.35 -5.82
N VAL A 73 -13.75 6.59 -4.51
CA VAL A 73 -14.42 7.78 -3.94
C VAL A 73 -13.74 9.08 -4.38
N LEU A 74 -12.42 9.07 -4.56
CA LEU A 74 -11.66 10.23 -5.05
C LEU A 74 -11.76 10.42 -6.58
N GLY A 75 -12.45 9.53 -7.30
CA GLY A 75 -12.59 9.60 -8.76
C GLY A 75 -11.27 9.34 -9.49
N LEU A 76 -10.43 8.43 -8.97
CA LEU A 76 -9.13 8.06 -9.54
C LEU A 76 -9.18 6.66 -10.18
N PRO A 77 -9.87 6.47 -11.33
CA PRO A 77 -10.13 5.15 -11.90
C PRO A 77 -8.87 4.39 -12.33
N GLU A 78 -7.83 5.09 -12.78
CA GLU A 78 -6.54 4.48 -13.11
C GLU A 78 -5.87 3.84 -11.88
N GLN A 79 -6.01 4.47 -10.72
CA GLN A 79 -5.46 3.95 -9.45
C GLN A 79 -6.26 2.76 -8.95
N VAL A 80 -7.59 2.81 -9.08
CA VAL A 80 -8.47 1.67 -8.79
C VAL A 80 -8.05 0.48 -9.64
N ALA A 81 -7.92 0.65 -10.96
CA ALA A 81 -7.51 -0.42 -11.87
C ALA A 81 -6.14 -1.00 -11.49
N TYR A 82 -5.15 -0.14 -11.26
CA TYR A 82 -3.80 -0.55 -10.89
C TYR A 82 -3.75 -1.38 -9.60
N TYR A 83 -4.36 -0.88 -8.52
CA TYR A 83 -4.32 -1.57 -7.22
C TYR A 83 -5.22 -2.80 -7.18
N GLN A 84 -6.31 -2.82 -7.95
CA GLN A 84 -7.14 -4.01 -8.12
C GLN A 84 -6.38 -5.13 -8.84
N GLU A 85 -5.68 -4.82 -9.94
CA GLU A 85 -4.84 -5.79 -10.66
C GLU A 85 -3.72 -6.33 -9.74
N HIS A 86 -3.04 -5.45 -8.99
CA HIS A 86 -2.06 -5.86 -8.00
C HIS A 86 -2.67 -6.79 -6.94
N TYR A 87 -3.82 -6.42 -6.37
CA TYR A 87 -4.49 -7.23 -5.35
C TYR A 87 -4.83 -8.63 -5.89
N GLU A 88 -5.38 -8.72 -7.09
CA GLU A 88 -5.71 -10.00 -7.72
C GLU A 88 -4.47 -10.86 -7.94
N LYS A 89 -3.39 -10.25 -8.45
CA LYS A 89 -2.12 -10.94 -8.71
C LYS A 89 -1.51 -11.55 -7.44
N PHE A 90 -1.46 -10.80 -6.34
CA PHE A 90 -0.68 -11.17 -5.16
C PHE A 90 -1.49 -11.75 -3.99
N VAL A 91 -2.82 -11.57 -3.98
CA VAL A 91 -3.68 -11.97 -2.85
C VAL A 91 -4.70 -13.05 -3.22
N LYS A 92 -5.25 -13.01 -4.44
CA LYS A 92 -6.27 -13.98 -4.89
C LYS A 92 -5.70 -15.14 -5.73
N SER A 93 -4.40 -15.16 -6.01
CA SER A 93 -3.73 -16.28 -6.71
C SER A 93 -3.49 -17.48 -5.82
#